data_AF-A0A1M4ZBL2-F1
#
_entry.id   AF-A0A1M4ZBL2-F1
#
_cell.length_a   1.000
_cell.length_b   1.000
_cell.length_c   1.000
_cell.angle_alpha   90.00
_cell.angle_beta   90.00
_cell.angle_gamma   90.00
#
_symmetry.space_group_name_H-M   'P 1'
#
loop_
_entity.id
_entity.type
_entity.pdbx_description
1 polymer ?
#
loop_
_entity_poly.entity_id
_entity_poly.type
_entity_poly.pdbx_seq_one_letter_code
_entity_poly.pdbx_strand_id
1 'polypeptide(L)'
;MPTERYGKARRMLRDGRAKVVKAKPFTIQLTYETTKYTQPITLGIDAGYQSIGFSAITEKKELLAGECQLLQGQVERNRERLMYRRQMEPGCGVNHNEIYGDDAKANIGRNRNVSGKC
;
A
#
# COMPACT_ATOMS: atom_id res chain seq x y z
N MET A 1 19.27 -1.63 -20.01
CA MET A 1 19.67 -0.92 -21.25
C MET A 1 18.44 -0.54 -22.05
N PRO A 2 17.96 0.70 -21.99
CA PRO A 2 17.07 1.27 -23.00
C PRO A 2 17.85 1.48 -24.30
N THR A 3 17.30 1.05 -25.44
CA THR A 3 17.99 1.09 -26.74
C THR A 3 17.17 1.82 -27.79
N GLU A 4 17.76 2.82 -28.44
CA GLU A 4 17.20 3.47 -29.63
C GLU A 4 17.46 2.66 -30.91
N ARG A 5 18.36 1.66 -30.84
CA ARG A 5 18.67 0.79 -31.97
C ARG A 5 17.59 -0.27 -32.16
N TYR A 6 16.45 0.12 -32.73
CA TYR A 6 15.29 -0.74 -32.96
C TYR A 6 15.63 -2.02 -33.75
N GLY A 7 16.55 -1.94 -34.71
CA GLY A 7 17.02 -3.11 -35.46
C GLY A 7 17.74 -4.18 -34.62
N LYS A 8 18.29 -3.81 -33.44
CA LYS A 8 18.85 -4.78 -32.49
C LYS A 8 17.72 -5.52 -31.78
N ALA A 9 16.74 -4.79 -31.25
CA ALA A 9 15.58 -5.37 -30.56
C ALA A 9 14.78 -6.29 -31.49
N ARG A 10 14.52 -5.88 -32.74
CA ARG A 10 13.83 -6.70 -33.74
C ARG A 10 14.56 -8.02 -34.02
N ARG A 11 15.89 -7.98 -34.16
CA ARG A 11 16.70 -9.19 -34.35
C ARG A 11 16.64 -10.10 -33.12
N MET A 12 16.75 -9.56 -31.90
CA MET A 12 16.61 -10.36 -30.68
C MET A 12 15.27 -11.08 -30.59
N LEU A 13 14.18 -10.40 -30.96
CA LEU A 13 12.84 -11.01 -30.99
C LEU A 13 12.74 -12.09 -32.07
N ARG A 14 13.28 -11.84 -33.27
CA ARG A 14 13.32 -12.82 -34.38
C ARG A 14 14.13 -14.06 -34.02
N ASP A 15 15.25 -13.87 -33.35
CA ASP A 15 16.18 -14.94 -32.98
C ASP A 15 15.73 -15.71 -31.72
N GLY A 16 14.57 -15.40 -31.15
CA GLY A 16 14.03 -16.07 -29.95
C GLY A 16 14.77 -15.75 -28.65
N ARG A 17 15.68 -14.75 -28.67
CA ARG A 17 16.51 -14.34 -27.52
C ARG A 17 15.82 -13.35 -26.59
N ALA A 18 14.63 -12.90 -26.96
CA ALA A 18 13.81 -12.00 -26.17
C ALA A 18 12.32 -12.24 -26.40
N LYS A 19 11.50 -11.88 -25.41
CA LYS A 19 10.04 -11.91 -25.46
C LYS A 19 9.48 -10.52 -25.17
N VAL A 20 8.42 -10.12 -25.88
CA VAL A 20 7.70 -8.86 -25.59
C VAL A 20 6.92 -9.01 -24.29
N VAL A 21 7.06 -8.06 -23.37
CA VAL A 21 6.35 -8.04 -22.06
C VAL A 21 5.25 -7.00 -22.05
N LYS A 22 5.54 -5.78 -22.50
CA LYS A 22 4.59 -4.67 -22.54
C LYS A 22 4.71 -3.91 -23.86
N ALA A 23 3.59 -3.44 -24.38
CA ALA A 23 3.56 -2.65 -25.61
C ALA A 23 3.89 -1.17 -25.35
N LYS A 24 3.44 -0.61 -24.22
CA LYS A 24 3.64 0.79 -23.83
C LYS A 24 3.98 0.92 -22.33
N PRO A 25 5.19 1.40 -21.98
CA PRO A 25 6.35 1.52 -22.87
C PRO A 25 6.71 0.14 -23.48
N PHE A 26 7.30 0.13 -24.68
CA PHE A 26 7.67 -1.12 -25.36
C PHE A 26 8.84 -1.77 -24.63
N THR A 27 8.57 -2.87 -23.93
CA THR A 27 9.57 -3.58 -23.13
C THR A 27 9.71 -5.03 -23.58
N ILE A 28 10.97 -5.46 -23.70
CA ILE A 28 11.34 -6.84 -24.01
C ILE A 28 12.10 -7.43 -22.83
N GLN A 29 11.86 -8.71 -22.55
CA GLN A 29 12.60 -9.50 -21.58
C GLN A 29 13.54 -10.45 -22.32
N LEU A 30 14.82 -10.45 -21.94
CA LEU A 30 15.81 -11.36 -22.49
C LEU A 30 15.61 -12.75 -21.87
N THR A 31 15.71 -13.81 -22.68
CA THR A 31 15.47 -15.21 -22.27
C THR A 31 16.76 -15.96 -21.91
N TYR A 32 17.90 -15.27 -21.94
CA TYR A 32 19.22 -15.84 -21.67
C TYR A 32 19.90 -15.07 -20.53
N GLU A 33 20.84 -15.75 -19.86
CA GLU A 33 21.64 -15.11 -18.82
C GLU A 33 22.56 -14.04 -19.42
N THR A 34 22.51 -12.85 -18.85
CA THR A 34 23.36 -11.73 -19.25
C THR A 34 24.39 -11.43 -18.19
N THR A 35 25.54 -10.93 -18.62
CA THR A 35 26.53 -10.31 -17.75
C THR A 35 25.96 -9.09 -17.02
N LYS A 36 26.49 -8.80 -15.82
CA LYS A 36 26.05 -7.68 -14.95
C LYS A 36 26.54 -6.31 -15.43
N TYR A 37 26.31 -5.98 -16.71
CA TYR A 37 26.56 -4.62 -17.21
C TYR A 37 25.44 -3.69 -16.72
N THR A 38 25.69 -3.00 -15.61
CA THR A 38 24.80 -1.99 -15.07
C THR A 38 25.11 -0.62 -15.65
N GLN A 39 24.09 0.25 -15.68
CA GLN A 39 24.22 1.64 -16.10
C GLN A 39 23.88 2.48 -14.87
N PRO A 40 24.69 3.50 -14.52
CA PRO A 40 24.32 4.40 -13.44
C PRO A 40 23.05 5.15 -13.86
N ILE A 41 22.01 5.05 -13.04
CA ILE A 41 20.73 5.71 -13.23
C ILE A 41 20.34 6.38 -11.92
N THR A 42 19.82 7.60 -12.01
CA THR A 42 19.25 8.31 -10.87
C THR A 42 17.73 8.13 -10.93
N LEU A 43 17.14 7.71 -9.81
CA LEU A 43 15.70 7.57 -9.66
C LEU A 43 15.15 8.82 -8.96
N GLY A 44 14.29 9.57 -9.66
CA GLY A 44 13.47 10.63 -9.10
C GLY A 44 12.12 10.06 -8.65
N ILE A 45 11.73 10.35 -7.42
CA ILE A 45 10.41 9.99 -6.87
C ILE A 45 9.80 11.27 -6.32
N ASP A 46 8.60 11.59 -6.80
CA ASP A 46 7.78 12.69 -6.31
C ASP A 46 6.50 12.10 -5.70
N ALA A 47 6.36 12.23 -4.38
CA ALA A 47 5.26 11.63 -3.65
C ALA A 47 4.17 12.68 -3.38
N GLY A 48 3.11 12.63 -4.17
CA GLY A 48 1.87 13.36 -3.91
C GLY A 48 0.93 12.59 -2.97
N TYR A 49 -0.18 13.24 -2.60
CA TYR A 49 -1.19 12.66 -1.70
C TYR A 49 -1.87 11.42 -2.30
N GLN A 50 -2.21 11.48 -3.59
CA GLN A 50 -2.96 10.43 -4.28
C GLN A 50 -2.17 9.79 -5.41
N SER A 51 -1.13 10.46 -5.90
CA SER A 51 -0.29 9.96 -6.97
C SER A 51 1.18 10.08 -6.61
N ILE A 52 1.96 9.08 -7.03
CA ILE A 52 3.41 9.08 -6.94
C ILE A 52 3.95 9.16 -8.36
N GLY A 53 4.59 10.28 -8.68
CA GLY A 53 5.38 10.42 -9.90
C GLY A 53 6.73 9.73 -9.72
N PHE A 54 7.20 9.02 -10.75
CA PHE A 54 8.54 8.47 -10.75
C PHE A 54 9.21 8.66 -12.12
N SER A 55 10.50 8.95 -12.09
CA SER A 55 11.34 9.10 -13.28
C SER A 55 12.69 8.43 -13.08
N ALA A 56 13.19 7.74 -14.11
CA ALA A 56 14.52 7.18 -14.14
C ALA A 56 15.35 7.93 -15.18
N ILE A 57 16.37 8.66 -14.71
CA ILE A 57 17.19 9.54 -15.53
C ILE A 57 18.64 9.06 -15.58
N THR A 58 19.28 9.34 -16.71
CA THR A 58 20.74 9.32 -16.88
C THR A 58 21.21 10.75 -17.06
N GLU A 59 22.52 11.02 -16.98
CA GLU A 59 23.09 12.36 -17.20
C GLU A 59 22.64 13.02 -18.52
N LYS A 60 22.34 12.20 -19.55
CA LYS A 60 22.03 12.68 -20.90
C LYS A 60 20.53 12.76 -21.18
N LYS A 61 19.74 11.87 -20.59
CA LYS A 61 18.32 11.72 -20.94
C LYS A 61 17.52 10.96 -19.89
N GLU A 62 16.22 11.20 -19.91
CA GLU A 62 15.22 10.42 -19.21
C GLU A 62 14.95 9.09 -19.94
N LEU A 63 14.85 8.00 -19.17
CA LEU A 63 14.70 6.65 -19.68
C LEU A 63 13.29 6.10 -19.52
N LEU A 64 12.64 6.46 -18.41
CA LEU A 64 11.32 6.00 -18.03
C LEU A 64 10.70 7.07 -17.15
N ALA A 65 9.44 7.38 -17.40
CA ALA A 65 8.61 8.20 -16.54
C ALA A 65 7.26 7.50 -16.35
N GLY A 66 6.63 7.74 -15.21
CA GLY A 66 5.31 7.24 -14.93
C GLY A 66 4.70 7.83 -13.68
N GLU A 67 3.41 7.56 -13.52
CA GLU A 67 2.65 7.93 -12.34
C GLU A 67 2.00 6.66 -11.79
N CYS A 68 2.01 6.52 -10.48
CA CYS A 68 1.34 5.45 -9.75
C CYS A 68 0.21 6.07 -8.93
N GLN A 69 -1.02 5.62 -9.16
CA GLN A 69 -2.16 6.02 -8.34
C GLN A 69 -2.21 5.20 -7.05
N LEU A 70 -2.31 5.90 -5.93
CA LEU A 70 -2.44 5.29 -4.61
C LEU A 70 -3.88 4.86 -4.35
N LEU A 71 -4.01 3.79 -3.56
CA LEU A 71 -5.29 3.24 -3.20
C LEU A 71 -6.07 4.20 -2.29
N GLN A 72 -7.26 4.59 -2.73
CA GLN A 72 -8.14 5.48 -1.98
C GLN A 72 -8.94 4.72 -0.90
N GLY A 73 -9.55 5.46 0.03
CA GLY A 73 -10.46 4.89 1.03
C GLY A 73 -9.79 4.04 2.11
N GLN A 74 -8.48 4.18 2.32
CA GLN A 74 -7.77 3.46 3.37
C GLN A 74 -8.29 3.83 4.77
N VAL A 75 -8.63 5.12 4.97
CA VAL A 75 -9.23 5.61 6.21
C VAL A 75 -10.56 4.93 6.48
N GLU A 76 -11.42 4.82 5.46
CA GLU A 76 -12.75 4.22 5.62
C GLU A 76 -12.67 2.72 5.89
N ARG A 77 -11.84 1.98 5.14
CA ARG A 77 -11.58 0.55 5.39
C ARG A 77 -11.02 0.30 6.79
N ASN A 78 -10.17 1.20 7.29
CA ASN A 78 -9.65 1.10 8.66
C ASN A 78 -10.73 1.40 9.71
N ARG A 79 -11.66 2.33 9.45
CA ARG A 79 -12.81 2.62 10.31
C ARG A 79 -13.76 1.43 10.39
N GLU A 80 -14.15 0.87 9.24
CA GLU A 80 -14.99 -0.34 9.18
C GLU A 80 -14.37 -1.49 9.97
N ARG A 81 -13.06 -1.75 9.75
CA ARG A 81 -12.32 -2.77 10.49
C ARG A 81 -12.32 -2.53 12.01
N LEU A 82 -12.24 -1.27 12.44
CA LEU A 82 -12.33 -0.92 13.85
C LEU A 82 -13.74 -1.16 14.41
N MET A 83 -14.78 -0.80 13.65
CA MET A 83 -16.18 -1.03 14.03
C MET A 83 -16.46 -2.52 14.25
N TYR A 84 -16.06 -3.38 13.32
CA TYR A 84 -16.27 -4.83 13.46
C TYR A 84 -15.53 -5.42 14.67
N ARG A 85 -14.29 -4.97 14.96
CA ARG A 85 -13.59 -5.41 16.18
C ARG A 85 -14.34 -5.04 17.45
N ARG A 86 -14.87 -3.81 17.53
CA ARG A 86 -15.65 -3.35 18.70
C ARG A 86 -16.96 -4.11 18.88
N GLN A 87 -17.61 -4.51 17.78
CA GLN A 87 -18.84 -5.31 17.84
C GLN A 87 -18.57 -6.77 18.22
N MET A 88 -17.41 -7.30 17.84
CA MET A 88 -16.99 -8.68 18.13
C MET A 88 -16.33 -8.83 19.51
N GLU A 89 -16.03 -7.73 20.20
CA GLU A 89 -15.63 -7.76 21.61
C GLU A 89 -16.84 -8.21 22.44
N PRO A 90 -16.78 -9.39 23.10
CA PRO A 90 -17.89 -9.85 23.92
C PRO A 90 -18.07 -8.90 25.12
N GLY A 91 -19.11 -8.08 25.06
CA GLY A 91 -19.76 -7.45 26.21
C GLY A 91 -18.85 -6.65 27.15
N CYS A 92 -18.61 -5.37 26.83
CA CYS A 92 -18.41 -4.38 27.89
C CYS A 92 -19.13 -3.09 27.50
N GLY A 93 -20.43 -3.09 27.75
CA GLY A 93 -21.32 -1.98 27.43
C GLY A 93 -22.78 -2.25 27.74
N VAL A 94 -23.08 -3.04 28.78
CA VAL A 94 -24.41 -3.01 29.38
C VAL A 94 -24.45 -1.84 30.35
N ASN A 95 -25.17 -0.79 29.99
CA ASN A 95 -25.58 0.24 30.95
C ASN A 95 -26.46 -0.43 32.01
N HIS A 96 -25.89 -0.72 33.18
CA HIS A 96 -26.58 -1.36 34.31
C HIS A 96 -27.59 -0.44 35.05
N ASN A 97 -28.08 0.63 34.40
CA ASN A 97 -28.98 1.61 35.02
C ASN A 97 -30.43 1.57 34.51
N GLU A 98 -30.81 0.62 33.64
CA GLU A 98 -32.20 0.50 33.15
C GLU A 98 -32.94 -0.76 33.64
N ILE A 99 -32.35 -1.56 34.52
CA ILE A 99 -32.93 -2.89 34.88
C ILE A 99 -33.57 -2.92 36.29
N TYR A 100 -33.32 -1.95 37.17
CA TYR A 100 -33.98 -1.90 38.48
C TYR A 100 -34.79 -0.61 38.63
N GLY A 101 -36.12 -0.79 38.71
CA GLY A 101 -37.05 0.26 39.14
C GLY A 101 -36.69 0.80 40.53
N ASP A 102 -37.30 1.94 40.85
CA ASP A 102 -36.99 2.92 41.90
C ASP A 102 -36.91 2.44 43.37
N ASP A 103 -36.79 1.15 43.65
CA ASP A 103 -37.07 0.59 45.00
C ASP A 103 -35.83 0.23 45.84
N ALA A 104 -34.60 0.48 45.36
CA ALA A 104 -33.37 0.06 46.07
C ALA A 104 -32.51 1.22 46.63
N LYS A 105 -33.08 2.40 46.91
CA LYS A 105 -32.38 3.50 47.59
C LYS A 105 -32.34 3.37 49.12
N ALA A 106 -32.27 2.16 49.65
CA ALA A 106 -32.17 1.94 51.08
C ALA A 106 -30.87 1.21 51.42
N ASN A 107 -30.00 1.92 52.15
CA ASN A 107 -28.94 1.39 52.98
C ASN A 107 -27.78 0.67 52.26
N ILE A 108 -26.63 1.35 52.24
CA ILE A 108 -25.45 0.98 53.06
C ILE A 108 -24.28 1.82 52.56
N GLY A 109 -23.92 2.81 53.37
CA GLY A 109 -22.59 3.38 53.29
C GLY A 109 -21.56 2.31 53.66
N ARG A 110 -20.49 2.22 52.88
CA ARG A 110 -19.12 2.01 53.36
C ARG A 110 -18.14 2.04 52.19
N ASN A 111 -17.34 3.11 52.21
CA ASN A 111 -15.99 3.23 51.67
C ASN A 111 -15.26 1.88 51.52
N ARG A 112 -14.75 1.59 50.31
CA ARG A 112 -13.46 0.90 50.10
C ARG A 112 -12.98 1.16 48.68
N ASN A 113 -11.75 1.67 48.59
CA ASN A 113 -10.88 1.68 47.42
C ASN A 113 -10.92 0.36 46.64
N VAL A 114 -10.56 0.40 45.35
CA VAL A 114 -9.45 -0.37 44.73
C VAL A 114 -9.69 -0.55 43.22
N SER A 115 -8.76 0.04 42.44
CA SER A 115 -8.18 -0.39 41.16
C SER A 115 -9.02 -0.70 39.91
N GLY A 116 -8.44 -0.33 38.76
CA GLY A 116 -8.66 -0.97 37.46
C GLY A 116 -9.14 0.03 36.42
N LYS A 117 -8.25 0.84 35.83
CA LYS A 117 -7.79 0.61 34.44
C LYS A 117 -8.75 -0.24 33.60
N CYS A 118 -9.60 0.43 32.83
CA CYS A 118 -9.62 0.37 31.37
C CYS A 118 -9.95 1.77 30.86
#